data_AF-V7PIA1-F1
#
_entry.id   AF-V7PIA1-F1
#
_cell.length_a   1.000
_cell.length_b   1.000
_cell.length_c   1.000
_cell.angle_alpha   90.00
_cell.angle_beta   90.00
_cell.angle_gamma   90.00
#
_symmetry.space_group_name_H-M   'P 1'
#
loop_
_entity.id
_entity.type
_entity.pdbx_description
1 polymer ?
#
loop_
_entity_poly.entity_id
_entity_poly.type
_entity_poly.pdbx_seq_one_letter_code
_entity_poly.pdbx_strand_id
1 'polypeptide(L)'
;MDIINNHKFKHKLCYTYDQNCGEFSTLWKFFSDELNESGKYYFNYGALKKYCPKSGNCDNDIDKIDAGCLWLFNKFYGDRLNFSNYANDRIGVAVYIMVWLGYKLNKMLNTKFSDLNEFYSNHMQTVSEYKQPITDVTGYTSYIDLINKHNYVVDISNENMPKFYDAFKIVCNMINNVDKKDGGKTYLEYANKFVDEYEKLFNDNNNVEGNSYNKLLYRLSNDYTNYGKTTADPSMRHIIPELPTEKKKQISSISKESQNSLSSETPTSVSEISDPDLMPPSSSILNKLIPIPLIFVAILILLGIAYKVNNKSIKKYIQHRYSLFRSRKRSQKQYLRENLKR
;
A
#
# COMPACT_ATOMS: atom_id res chain seq x y z
N MET A 1 13.76 -15.51 22.25
CA MET A 1 13.85 -15.13 20.82
C MET A 1 12.75 -14.14 20.45
N ASP A 2 12.77 -12.83 20.70
CA ASP A 2 13.39 -11.99 21.74
C ASP A 2 12.56 -10.70 21.79
N ILE A 3 12.13 -10.27 22.98
CA ILE A 3 11.38 -9.01 23.20
C ILE A 3 12.12 -7.80 22.59
N ILE A 4 13.46 -7.86 22.58
CA ILE A 4 14.37 -6.88 21.95
C ILE A 4 14.18 -6.79 20.43
N ASN A 5 13.95 -7.92 19.75
CA ASN A 5 13.69 -7.94 18.31
C ASN A 5 12.31 -7.34 17.99
N ASN A 6 11.31 -7.56 18.85
CA ASN A 6 9.98 -6.98 18.68
C ASN A 6 10.00 -5.45 18.86
N HIS A 7 10.69 -4.93 19.88
CA HIS A 7 10.81 -3.49 20.09
C HIS A 7 11.53 -2.79 18.93
N LYS A 8 12.66 -3.36 18.46
CA LYS A 8 13.41 -2.84 17.31
C LYS A 8 12.59 -2.86 16.01
N PHE A 9 11.78 -3.90 15.82
CA PHE A 9 10.88 -4.02 14.67
C PHE A 9 9.75 -2.98 14.70
N LYS A 10 9.07 -2.82 15.85
CA LYS A 10 8.00 -1.81 16.01
C LYS A 10 8.49 -0.38 15.76
N HIS A 11 9.65 -0.02 16.33
CA HIS A 11 10.26 1.29 16.12
C HIS A 11 10.60 1.54 14.64
N LYS A 12 11.05 0.51 13.93
CA LYS A 12 11.37 0.59 12.50
C LYS A 12 10.11 0.84 11.64
N LEU A 13 9.00 0.18 11.97
CA LEU A 13 7.74 0.29 11.25
C LEU A 13 7.12 1.69 11.43
N CYS A 14 7.03 2.18 12.68
CA CYS A 14 6.55 3.53 13.00
C CYS A 14 7.34 4.59 12.24
N TYR A 15 8.66 4.55 12.36
CA TYR A 15 9.55 5.48 11.66
C TYR A 15 9.34 5.49 10.13
N THR A 16 9.05 4.33 9.54
CA THR A 16 8.77 4.24 8.11
C THR A 16 7.48 4.97 7.75
N TYR A 17 6.40 4.76 8.52
CA TYR A 17 5.13 5.47 8.31
C TYR A 17 5.28 6.98 8.48
N ASP A 18 5.96 7.42 9.54
CA ASP A 18 6.22 8.84 9.84
C ASP A 18 6.97 9.50 8.68
N GLN A 19 8.02 8.84 8.18
CA GLN A 19 8.77 9.33 7.04
C GLN A 19 7.93 9.36 5.76
N ASN A 20 7.12 8.34 5.50
CA ASN A 20 6.28 8.29 4.32
C ASN A 20 5.32 9.49 4.31
N CYS A 21 4.57 9.68 5.39
CA CYS A 21 3.60 10.75 5.49
C CYS A 21 4.24 12.14 5.60
N GLY A 22 5.46 12.25 6.12
CA GLY A 22 6.25 13.47 6.10
C GLY A 22 6.70 13.90 4.69
N GLU A 23 7.15 12.95 3.86
CA GLU A 23 7.54 13.25 2.47
C GLU A 23 6.31 13.59 1.61
N PHE A 24 5.16 12.91 1.80
CA PHE A 24 3.91 13.31 1.14
C PHE A 24 3.42 14.69 1.59
N SER A 25 3.53 15.02 2.89
CA SER A 25 3.23 16.38 3.38
C SER A 25 4.13 17.43 2.73
N THR A 26 5.40 17.09 2.50
CA THR A 26 6.35 17.95 1.78
C THR A 26 5.94 18.11 0.32
N LEU A 27 5.55 17.02 -0.35
CA LEU A 27 5.04 17.10 -1.71
C LEU A 27 3.80 17.98 -1.81
N TRP A 28 2.82 17.86 -0.91
CA TRP A 28 1.61 18.70 -0.94
C TRP A 28 1.92 20.19 -0.79
N LYS A 29 3.00 20.54 -0.09
CA LYS A 29 3.50 21.92 -0.02
C LYS A 29 4.17 22.36 -1.31
N PHE A 30 4.86 21.45 -2.00
CA PHE A 30 5.52 21.75 -3.28
C PHE A 30 4.57 21.69 -4.47
N PHE A 31 3.52 20.89 -4.40
CA PHE A 31 2.53 20.71 -5.43
C PHE A 31 1.16 20.47 -4.78
N SER A 32 0.42 21.56 -4.60
CA SER A 32 -0.87 21.55 -3.88
C SER A 32 -1.93 20.74 -4.61
N ASP A 33 -2.85 20.16 -3.84
CA ASP A 33 -4.08 19.53 -4.35
C ASP A 33 -5.13 20.55 -4.75
N GLU A 34 -5.04 21.77 -4.24
CA GLU A 34 -5.99 22.84 -4.47
C GLU A 34 -5.46 23.83 -5.52
N LEU A 35 -6.39 24.37 -6.31
CA LEU A 35 -6.13 25.49 -7.19
C LEU A 35 -5.99 26.77 -6.37
N ASN A 36 -5.09 27.65 -6.78
CA ASN A 36 -5.03 29.01 -6.25
C ASN A 36 -6.20 29.87 -6.77
N GLU A 37 -6.31 31.10 -6.27
CA GLU A 37 -7.33 32.07 -6.68
C GLU A 37 -7.35 32.34 -8.20
N SER A 38 -6.23 32.14 -8.89
CA SER A 38 -6.10 32.26 -10.35
C SER A 38 -6.45 30.98 -11.12
N GLY A 39 -7.00 29.96 -10.45
CA GLY A 39 -7.37 28.68 -11.05
C GLY A 39 -6.17 27.83 -11.47
N LYS A 40 -4.97 28.06 -10.92
CA LYS A 40 -3.74 27.32 -11.24
C LYS A 40 -3.25 26.54 -10.03
N TYR A 41 -2.70 25.36 -10.25
CA TYR A 41 -2.01 24.63 -9.20
C TYR A 41 -0.72 25.33 -8.79
N TYR A 42 -0.50 25.43 -7.48
CA TYR A 42 0.81 25.82 -6.96
C TYR A 42 1.83 24.73 -7.29
N PHE A 43 2.97 25.12 -7.87
CA PHE A 43 4.07 24.23 -8.19
C PHE A 43 5.41 24.89 -7.83
N ASN A 44 6.13 24.28 -6.89
CA ASN A 44 7.44 24.75 -6.45
C ASN A 44 8.49 24.30 -7.45
N TYR A 45 8.73 25.18 -8.42
CA TYR A 45 9.71 24.95 -9.46
C TYR A 45 11.13 24.73 -8.88
N GLY A 46 11.51 25.38 -7.77
CA GLY A 46 12.81 25.16 -7.15
C GLY A 46 13.06 23.70 -6.75
N ALA A 47 12.12 23.10 -6.02
CA ALA A 47 12.25 21.73 -5.51
C ALA A 47 12.03 20.65 -6.58
N LEU A 48 11.16 20.91 -7.57
CA LEU A 48 10.70 19.92 -8.54
C LEU A 48 11.35 20.05 -9.93
N LYS A 49 12.02 21.17 -10.26
CA LYS A 49 12.63 21.43 -11.58
C LYS A 49 13.55 20.31 -12.07
N LYS A 50 14.32 19.69 -11.17
CA LYS A 50 15.25 18.61 -11.54
C LYS A 50 14.54 17.41 -12.19
N TYR A 51 13.25 17.23 -11.91
CA TYR A 51 12.45 16.11 -12.39
C TYR A 51 11.55 16.50 -13.57
N CYS A 52 11.63 17.75 -14.04
CA CYS A 52 10.96 18.16 -15.27
C CYS A 52 11.63 17.55 -16.51
N PRO A 53 10.88 17.34 -17.60
CA PRO A 53 11.45 16.92 -18.88
C PRO A 53 12.57 17.87 -19.33
N LYS A 54 13.67 17.33 -19.88
CA LYS A 54 14.81 18.16 -20.32
C LYS A 54 14.45 19.21 -21.38
N SER A 55 13.39 18.96 -22.14
CA SER A 55 12.89 19.83 -23.21
C SER A 55 11.95 20.94 -22.71
N GLY A 56 11.58 21.00 -21.43
CA GLY A 56 10.59 21.96 -20.92
C GLY A 56 10.73 22.30 -19.43
N ASN A 57 10.14 23.42 -19.00
CA ASN A 57 10.21 23.87 -17.61
C ASN A 57 9.04 23.36 -16.76
N CYS A 58 8.57 22.12 -17.00
CA CYS A 58 7.26 21.67 -16.51
C CYS A 58 6.14 22.66 -16.87
N ASP A 59 6.10 23.07 -18.13
CA ASP A 59 5.23 24.16 -18.58
C ASP A 59 3.75 23.74 -18.56
N ASN A 60 3.49 22.48 -18.90
CA ASN A 60 2.16 21.90 -18.85
C ASN A 60 1.94 21.09 -17.56
N ASP A 61 0.67 20.79 -17.31
CA ASP A 61 0.21 20.14 -16.10
C ASP A 61 0.64 18.67 -15.98
N ILE A 62 0.74 17.95 -17.09
CA ILE A 62 1.26 16.58 -17.14
C ILE A 62 2.73 16.55 -16.73
N ASP A 63 3.54 17.48 -17.23
CA ASP A 63 4.97 17.54 -16.88
C ASP A 63 5.16 17.82 -15.37
N LYS A 64 4.30 18.64 -14.76
CA LYS A 64 4.31 18.89 -13.31
C LYS A 64 3.95 17.65 -12.50
N ILE A 65 2.92 16.91 -12.94
CA ILE A 65 2.53 15.62 -12.35
C ILE A 65 3.69 14.63 -12.44
N ASP A 66 4.27 14.50 -13.62
CA ASP A 66 5.38 13.58 -13.87
C ASP A 66 6.60 13.92 -12.99
N ALA A 67 6.94 15.21 -12.89
CA ALA A 67 8.01 15.69 -12.02
C ALA A 67 7.75 15.42 -10.54
N GLY A 68 6.51 15.62 -10.06
CA GLY A 68 6.11 15.28 -8.69
C GLY A 68 6.19 13.78 -8.41
N CYS A 69 5.78 12.95 -9.38
CA CYS A 69 5.86 11.49 -9.30
C CYS A 69 7.32 11.01 -9.22
N LEU A 70 8.17 11.48 -10.13
CA LEU A 70 9.60 11.17 -10.14
C LEU A 70 10.31 11.67 -8.87
N TRP A 71 9.92 12.84 -8.35
CA TRP A 71 10.43 13.33 -7.07
C TRP A 71 10.12 12.35 -5.93
N LEU A 72 8.87 11.86 -5.83
CA LEU A 72 8.50 10.86 -4.82
C LEU A 72 9.32 9.58 -4.96
N PHE A 73 9.40 9.01 -6.16
CA PHE A 73 10.19 7.80 -6.38
C PHE A 73 11.66 8.01 -6.01
N ASN A 74 12.26 9.13 -6.42
CA ASN A 74 13.64 9.42 -6.06
C ASN A 74 13.82 9.65 -4.55
N LYS A 75 12.85 10.26 -3.86
CA LYS A 75 12.89 10.44 -2.40
C LYS A 75 12.86 9.13 -1.64
N PHE A 76 12.00 8.20 -2.05
CA PHE A 76 11.86 6.92 -1.35
C PHE A 76 12.90 5.88 -1.74
N TYR A 77 13.34 5.89 -3.00
CA TYR A 77 14.12 4.80 -3.61
C TYR A 77 15.41 5.24 -4.29
N GLY A 78 15.64 6.55 -4.50
CA GLY A 78 16.86 7.06 -5.13
C GLY A 78 18.09 7.02 -4.21
N ASP A 79 17.89 7.12 -2.89
CA ASP A 79 18.96 6.92 -1.91
C ASP A 79 19.03 5.45 -1.47
N ARG A 80 20.13 4.79 -1.84
CA ARG A 80 20.39 3.36 -1.58
C ARG A 80 20.40 3.02 -0.09
N LEU A 81 21.00 3.87 0.74
CA LEU A 81 21.11 3.63 2.18
C LEU A 81 19.75 3.77 2.86
N ASN A 82 18.96 4.76 2.43
CA ASN A 82 17.62 4.96 2.95
C ASN A 82 16.66 3.84 2.51
N PHE A 83 16.81 3.31 1.29
CA PHE A 83 15.96 2.22 0.83
C PHE A 83 16.35 0.85 1.42
N SER A 84 17.63 0.45 1.35
CA SER A 84 18.08 -0.89 1.77
C SER A 84 17.81 -1.17 3.25
N ASN A 85 17.93 -0.16 4.12
CA ASN A 85 17.66 -0.31 5.55
C ASN A 85 16.18 -0.63 5.86
N TYR A 86 15.24 -0.24 4.99
CA TYR A 86 13.80 -0.31 5.22
C TYR A 86 13.05 -1.00 4.05
N ALA A 87 13.75 -1.77 3.22
CA ALA A 87 13.22 -2.26 1.94
C ALA A 87 11.84 -2.93 2.09
N ASN A 88 11.70 -3.92 2.98
CA ASN A 88 10.44 -4.63 3.23
C ASN A 88 9.27 -3.70 3.58
N ASP A 89 9.54 -2.63 4.32
CA ASP A 89 8.54 -1.70 4.83
C ASP A 89 8.25 -0.57 3.82
N ARG A 90 9.24 -0.23 2.97
CA ARG A 90 9.15 0.85 1.97
C ARG A 90 8.62 0.42 0.62
N ILE A 91 8.66 -0.86 0.26
CA ILE A 91 8.14 -1.35 -1.03
C ILE A 91 6.67 -0.94 -1.23
N GLY A 92 5.85 -0.99 -0.17
CA GLY A 92 4.45 -0.62 -0.22
C GLY A 92 4.20 0.88 -0.50
N VAL A 93 5.22 1.74 -0.38
CA VAL A 93 5.08 3.18 -0.64
C VAL A 93 4.79 3.45 -2.11
N ALA A 94 5.27 2.59 -3.03
CA ALA A 94 5.00 2.73 -4.45
C ALA A 94 3.48 2.72 -4.74
N VAL A 95 2.71 1.97 -3.95
CA VAL A 95 1.25 1.96 -4.04
C VAL A 95 0.69 3.36 -3.77
N TYR A 96 1.12 4.02 -2.70
CA TYR A 96 0.64 5.36 -2.36
C TYR A 96 1.11 6.45 -3.34
N ILE A 97 2.30 6.29 -3.94
CA ILE A 97 2.75 7.17 -5.03
C ILE A 97 1.80 7.03 -6.23
N MET A 98 1.42 5.81 -6.59
CA MET A 98 0.49 5.55 -7.69
C MET A 98 -0.93 6.03 -7.38
N VAL A 99 -1.40 5.90 -6.13
CA VAL A 99 -2.68 6.48 -5.70
C VAL A 99 -2.69 8.00 -5.84
N TRP A 100 -1.64 8.69 -5.38
CA TRP A 100 -1.49 10.14 -5.57
C TRP A 100 -1.45 10.52 -7.06
N LEU A 101 -0.69 9.77 -7.86
CA LEU A 101 -0.57 10.01 -9.30
C LEU A 101 -1.92 9.88 -10.00
N GLY A 102 -2.65 8.79 -9.73
CA GLY A 102 -3.97 8.57 -10.29
C GLY A 102 -4.98 9.63 -9.87
N TYR A 103 -4.93 10.10 -8.62
CA TYR A 103 -5.75 11.23 -8.15
C TYR A 103 -5.44 12.52 -8.93
N LYS A 104 -4.16 12.85 -9.11
CA LYS A 104 -3.74 14.05 -9.86
C LYS A 104 -4.16 13.99 -11.32
N LEU A 105 -3.95 12.84 -11.97
CA LEU A 105 -4.40 12.61 -13.34
C LEU A 105 -5.92 12.75 -13.44
N ASN A 106 -6.68 12.16 -12.50
CA ASN A 106 -8.14 12.27 -12.44
C ASN A 106 -8.62 13.74 -12.34
N LYS A 107 -7.96 14.56 -11.51
CA LYS A 107 -8.28 15.99 -11.39
C LYS A 107 -7.95 16.81 -12.64
N MET A 108 -7.13 16.27 -13.54
CA MET A 108 -6.60 16.95 -14.72
C MET A 108 -7.08 16.30 -16.04
N LEU A 109 -8.20 15.57 -15.98
CA LEU A 109 -8.77 14.67 -17.01
C LEU A 109 -9.13 15.29 -18.38
N ASN A 110 -8.87 16.57 -18.60
CA ASN A 110 -8.99 17.18 -19.94
C ASN A 110 -7.70 17.02 -20.77
N THR A 111 -6.91 15.97 -20.54
CA THR A 111 -5.55 15.84 -21.08
C THR A 111 -5.26 14.47 -21.69
N LYS A 112 -4.07 14.36 -22.29
CA LYS A 112 -3.48 13.29 -23.11
C LYS A 112 -3.67 11.82 -22.64
N PHE A 113 -4.06 11.58 -21.37
CA PHE A 113 -4.21 10.22 -20.81
C PHE A 113 -5.58 10.07 -20.16
N SER A 114 -6.29 8.99 -20.47
CA SER A 114 -7.63 8.67 -19.97
C SER A 114 -7.62 8.26 -18.51
N ASP A 115 -6.56 7.61 -18.03
CA ASP A 115 -6.45 7.08 -16.68
C ASP A 115 -4.99 6.77 -16.28
N LEU A 116 -4.83 6.26 -15.06
CA LEU A 116 -3.54 5.84 -14.51
C LEU A 116 -2.90 4.70 -15.31
N ASN A 117 -3.69 3.78 -15.87
CA ASN A 117 -3.20 2.64 -16.64
C ASN A 117 -2.59 3.12 -17.97
N GLU A 118 -3.27 4.04 -18.65
CA GLU A 118 -2.77 4.63 -19.89
C GLU A 118 -1.49 5.43 -19.63
N PHE A 119 -1.45 6.25 -18.58
CA PHE A 119 -0.24 6.97 -18.19
C PHE A 119 0.92 6.01 -17.87
N TYR A 120 0.64 4.93 -17.13
CA TYR A 120 1.65 3.94 -16.77
C TYR A 120 2.22 3.25 -18.01
N SER A 121 1.34 2.71 -18.86
CA SER A 121 1.72 1.89 -20.01
C SER A 121 2.39 2.71 -21.13
N ASN A 122 1.85 3.89 -21.44
CA ASN A 122 2.32 4.69 -22.57
C ASN A 122 3.46 5.65 -22.20
N HIS A 123 3.56 6.08 -20.93
CA HIS A 123 4.56 7.05 -20.48
C HIS A 123 5.57 6.44 -19.50
N MET A 124 5.13 5.97 -18.33
CA MET A 124 6.09 5.53 -17.29
C MET A 124 6.96 4.36 -17.76
N GLN A 125 6.38 3.38 -18.46
CA GLN A 125 7.14 2.24 -18.98
C GLN A 125 8.12 2.59 -20.11
N THR A 126 7.95 3.73 -20.78
CA THR A 126 8.80 4.12 -21.91
C THR A 126 9.93 5.05 -21.47
N VAL A 127 9.65 5.97 -20.54
CA VAL A 127 10.57 6.99 -20.03
C VAL A 127 11.72 6.41 -19.20
N SER A 128 12.94 6.89 -19.45
CA SER A 128 14.17 6.35 -18.85
C SER A 128 14.30 6.62 -17.34
N GLU A 129 13.70 7.72 -16.90
CA GLU A 129 13.72 8.22 -15.52
C GLU A 129 12.95 7.29 -14.57
N TYR A 130 11.97 6.53 -15.07
CA TYR A 130 11.29 5.49 -14.30
C TYR A 130 12.02 4.14 -14.33
N LYS A 131 12.95 3.96 -15.26
CA LYS A 131 13.82 2.77 -15.37
C LYS A 131 15.09 2.90 -14.54
N GLN A 132 15.16 3.90 -13.66
CA GLN A 132 16.31 4.10 -12.78
C GLN A 132 16.56 2.86 -11.92
N PRO A 133 17.81 2.36 -11.88
CA PRO A 133 18.11 1.12 -11.20
C PRO A 133 18.04 1.30 -9.68
N ILE A 134 17.29 0.41 -9.04
CA ILE A 134 17.33 0.22 -7.60
C ILE A 134 18.40 -0.83 -7.32
N THR A 135 19.32 -0.51 -6.40
CA THR A 135 20.46 -1.36 -6.06
C THR A 135 20.43 -1.72 -4.59
N ASP A 136 21.17 -2.77 -4.21
CA ASP A 136 21.33 -3.22 -2.82
C ASP A 136 20.05 -3.73 -2.13
N VAL A 137 19.03 -4.07 -2.92
CA VAL A 137 17.79 -4.74 -2.48
C VAL A 137 17.46 -5.90 -3.42
N THR A 138 17.33 -7.11 -2.87
CA THR A 138 17.06 -8.31 -3.66
C THR A 138 15.61 -8.30 -4.18
N GLY A 139 15.46 -8.51 -5.48
CA GLY A 139 14.16 -8.71 -6.13
C GLY A 139 13.50 -7.44 -6.67
N TYR A 140 14.07 -6.24 -6.48
CA TYR A 140 13.52 -4.99 -7.01
C TYR A 140 14.62 -4.27 -7.79
N THR A 141 14.46 -4.14 -9.11
CA THR A 141 15.53 -3.59 -9.96
C THR A 141 15.26 -2.18 -10.47
N SER A 142 14.02 -1.71 -10.43
CA SER A 142 13.64 -0.38 -10.91
C SER A 142 12.35 0.14 -10.26
N TYR A 143 11.97 1.40 -10.51
CA TYR A 143 10.66 1.92 -10.09
C TYR A 143 9.50 1.18 -10.77
N ILE A 144 9.67 0.81 -12.04
CA ILE A 144 8.71 -0.02 -12.79
C ILE A 144 8.53 -1.40 -12.14
N ASP A 145 9.61 -2.04 -11.68
CA ASP A 145 9.52 -3.32 -10.97
C ASP A 145 8.75 -3.22 -9.65
N LEU A 146 8.89 -2.11 -8.92
CA LEU A 146 8.12 -1.85 -7.70
C LEU A 146 6.63 -1.80 -8.02
N ILE A 147 6.25 -1.07 -9.06
CA ILE A 147 4.85 -0.92 -9.48
C ILE A 147 4.30 -2.26 -9.98
N ASN A 148 5.04 -2.99 -10.83
CA ASN A 148 4.59 -4.27 -11.38
C ASN A 148 4.29 -5.31 -10.30
N LYS A 149 5.00 -5.29 -9.18
CA LYS A 149 4.72 -6.17 -8.04
C LYS A 149 3.45 -5.80 -7.25
N HIS A 150 2.98 -4.58 -7.44
CA HIS A 150 1.73 -4.07 -6.88
C HIS A 150 0.80 -3.55 -7.98
N ASN A 151 0.80 -4.22 -9.14
CA ASN A 151 0.12 -3.76 -10.36
C ASN A 151 -1.39 -3.51 -10.16
N TYR A 152 -2.00 -4.16 -9.16
CA TYR A 152 -3.40 -3.92 -8.79
C TYR A 152 -3.73 -2.43 -8.57
N VAL A 153 -2.76 -1.58 -8.17
CA VAL A 153 -3.01 -0.14 -8.03
C VAL A 153 -3.26 0.57 -9.36
N VAL A 154 -2.64 0.07 -10.43
CA VAL A 154 -2.77 0.62 -11.80
C VAL A 154 -4.15 0.32 -12.37
N ASP A 155 -4.78 -0.77 -11.92
CA ASP A 155 -6.10 -1.21 -12.37
C ASP A 155 -7.26 -0.59 -11.59
N ILE A 156 -6.98 0.31 -10.62
CA ILE A 156 -8.02 1.04 -9.89
C ILE A 156 -8.67 2.04 -10.83
N SER A 157 -10.01 2.00 -10.92
CA SER A 157 -10.75 2.94 -11.75
C SER A 157 -10.59 4.38 -11.26
N ASN A 158 -10.59 5.30 -12.22
CA ASN A 158 -10.49 6.74 -11.99
C ASN A 158 -11.50 7.28 -10.98
N GLU A 159 -12.73 6.78 -10.98
CA GLU A 159 -13.79 7.15 -10.03
C GLU A 159 -13.48 6.76 -8.57
N ASN A 160 -12.67 5.73 -8.36
CA ASN A 160 -12.33 5.21 -7.04
C ASN A 160 -11.00 5.78 -6.53
N MET A 161 -10.13 6.27 -7.41
CA MET A 161 -8.82 6.80 -7.04
C MET A 161 -8.90 7.98 -6.05
N PRO A 162 -9.79 8.98 -6.23
CA PRO A 162 -9.97 10.04 -5.25
C PRO A 162 -10.38 9.53 -3.88
N LYS A 163 -11.27 8.54 -3.80
CA LYS A 163 -11.72 7.95 -2.53
C LYS A 163 -10.54 7.35 -1.75
N PHE A 164 -9.70 6.58 -2.42
CA PHE A 164 -8.50 5.99 -1.80
C PHE A 164 -7.45 7.04 -1.44
N TYR A 165 -7.28 8.07 -2.26
CA TYR A 165 -6.36 9.15 -1.98
C TYR A 165 -6.79 9.96 -0.74
N ASP A 166 -8.07 10.27 -0.61
CA ASP A 166 -8.62 10.97 0.55
C ASP A 166 -8.43 10.15 1.84
N ALA A 167 -8.74 8.85 1.78
CA ALA A 167 -8.51 7.94 2.92
C ALA A 167 -7.02 7.84 3.29
N PHE A 168 -6.12 7.73 2.31
CA PHE A 168 -4.67 7.77 2.54
C PHE A 168 -4.22 9.10 3.19
N LYS A 169 -4.73 10.23 2.69
CA LYS A 169 -4.42 11.56 3.22
C LYS A 169 -4.88 11.71 4.67
N ILE A 170 -6.05 11.16 5.03
CA ILE A 170 -6.51 11.12 6.43
C ILE A 170 -5.55 10.32 7.30
N VAL A 171 -5.11 9.12 6.86
CA VAL A 171 -4.11 8.32 7.60
C VAL A 171 -2.82 9.10 7.80
N CYS A 172 -2.32 9.78 6.77
CA CYS A 172 -1.12 10.60 6.92
C CYS A 172 -1.30 11.81 7.83
N ASN A 173 -2.47 12.43 7.82
CA ASN A 173 -2.78 13.48 8.79
C ASN A 173 -2.84 12.92 10.21
N MET A 174 -3.44 11.75 10.43
CA MET A 174 -3.40 11.07 11.72
C MET A 174 -1.94 10.88 12.19
N ILE A 175 -1.09 10.28 11.36
CA ILE A 175 0.33 10.00 11.66
C ILE A 175 1.10 11.29 11.98
N ASN A 176 1.05 12.29 11.10
CA ASN A 176 1.80 13.54 11.23
C ASN A 176 1.38 14.39 12.45
N ASN A 177 0.24 14.09 13.07
CA ASN A 177 -0.29 14.81 14.22
C ASN A 177 -0.14 14.04 15.55
N VAL A 178 0.57 12.90 15.56
CA VAL A 178 0.74 12.08 16.78
C VAL A 178 1.48 12.82 17.89
N ASP A 179 2.52 13.60 17.56
CA ASP A 179 3.38 14.30 18.52
C ASP A 179 2.85 15.70 18.91
N LYS A 180 1.61 16.03 18.53
CA LYS A 180 1.02 17.33 18.87
C LYS A 180 0.82 17.45 20.38
N LYS A 181 1.10 18.65 20.90
CA LYS A 181 0.89 19.01 22.32
C LYS A 181 -0.59 19.33 22.62
N ASP A 182 -1.50 18.49 22.16
CA ASP A 182 -2.94 18.61 22.37
C ASP A 182 -3.55 17.36 23.04
N GLY A 183 -2.69 16.52 23.61
CA GLY A 183 -3.12 15.29 24.29
C GLY A 183 -3.69 14.22 23.36
N GLY A 184 -3.35 14.25 22.07
CA GLY A 184 -3.82 13.28 21.08
C GLY A 184 -5.21 13.58 20.52
N LYS A 185 -5.78 14.75 20.83
CA LYS A 185 -7.12 15.14 20.34
C LYS A 185 -7.17 15.17 18.81
N THR A 186 -6.21 15.83 18.17
CA THR A 186 -6.15 15.91 16.69
C THR A 186 -5.90 14.53 16.08
N TYR A 187 -5.02 13.72 16.69
CA TYR A 187 -4.76 12.35 16.27
C TYR A 187 -6.05 11.52 16.23
N LEU A 188 -6.81 11.54 17.33
CA LEU A 188 -8.07 10.81 17.46
C LEU A 188 -9.15 11.33 16.51
N GLU A 189 -9.21 12.65 16.28
CA GLU A 189 -10.12 13.24 15.30
C GLU A 189 -9.89 12.67 13.89
N TYR A 190 -8.63 12.61 13.44
CA TYR A 190 -8.31 12.00 12.14
C TYR A 190 -8.52 10.48 12.13
N ALA A 191 -8.25 9.79 13.24
CA ALA A 191 -8.49 8.35 13.33
C ALA A 191 -9.99 8.01 13.19
N ASN A 192 -10.87 8.76 13.85
CA ASN A 192 -12.33 8.62 13.69
C ASN A 192 -12.77 8.93 12.24
N LYS A 193 -12.26 10.03 11.64
CA LYS A 193 -12.53 10.35 10.23
C LYS A 193 -12.10 9.22 9.30
N PHE A 194 -10.99 8.55 9.60
CA PHE A 194 -10.54 7.41 8.82
C PHE A 194 -11.49 6.21 8.94
N VAL A 195 -11.99 5.92 10.15
CA VAL A 195 -12.96 4.82 10.35
C VAL A 195 -14.24 5.06 9.55
N ASP A 196 -14.76 6.29 9.57
CA ASP A 196 -15.94 6.67 8.80
C ASP A 196 -15.69 6.51 7.29
N GLU A 197 -14.54 6.96 6.80
CA GLU A 197 -14.19 6.86 5.37
C GLU A 197 -13.91 5.42 4.94
N TYR A 198 -13.23 4.65 5.79
CA TYR A 198 -12.99 3.23 5.59
C TYR A 198 -14.31 2.47 5.53
N GLU A 199 -15.28 2.77 6.40
CA GLU A 199 -16.59 2.12 6.37
C GLU A 199 -17.30 2.31 5.03
N LYS A 200 -17.21 3.50 4.43
CA LYS A 200 -17.77 3.76 3.09
C LYS A 200 -17.07 2.91 2.03
N LEU A 201 -15.73 2.89 2.03
CA LEU A 201 -14.95 2.07 1.09
C LEU A 201 -15.23 0.57 1.27
N PHE A 202 -15.37 0.12 2.51
CA PHE A 202 -15.59 -1.26 2.86
C PHE A 202 -16.96 -1.77 2.40
N ASN A 203 -17.99 -0.92 2.49
CA ASN A 203 -19.35 -1.23 2.06
C ASN A 203 -19.63 -0.91 0.57
N ASP A 204 -18.68 -0.35 -0.16
CA ASP A 204 -18.81 -0.04 -1.59
C ASP A 204 -19.03 -1.34 -2.40
N ASN A 205 -19.89 -1.28 -3.42
CA ASN A 205 -20.17 -2.42 -4.31
C ASN A 205 -18.92 -2.82 -5.12
N ASN A 206 -17.99 -1.88 -5.35
CA ASN A 206 -16.71 -2.12 -6.00
C ASN A 206 -15.76 -2.97 -5.13
N ASN A 207 -16.00 -3.08 -3.82
CA ASN A 207 -15.22 -3.90 -2.91
C ASN A 207 -15.60 -5.39 -3.00
N VAL A 208 -15.09 -6.06 -4.04
CA VAL A 208 -15.25 -7.50 -4.26
C VAL A 208 -13.97 -8.22 -3.88
N GLU A 209 -14.08 -9.30 -3.11
CA GLU A 209 -12.93 -10.06 -2.60
C GLU A 209 -11.93 -10.42 -3.71
N GLY A 210 -10.65 -10.16 -3.46
CA GLY A 210 -9.56 -10.51 -4.38
C GLY A 210 -9.33 -9.53 -5.53
N ASN A 211 -10.26 -8.60 -5.80
CA ASN A 211 -10.08 -7.59 -6.84
C ASN A 211 -9.08 -6.49 -6.42
N SER A 212 -8.73 -5.62 -7.36
CA SER A 212 -7.76 -4.54 -7.14
C SER A 212 -8.19 -3.55 -6.05
N TYR A 213 -9.48 -3.19 -6.04
CA TYR A 213 -10.07 -2.31 -5.01
C TYR A 213 -9.89 -2.91 -3.61
N ASN A 214 -10.28 -4.17 -3.44
CA ASN A 214 -10.20 -4.91 -2.19
C ASN A 214 -8.75 -5.05 -1.70
N LYS A 215 -7.80 -5.33 -2.61
CA LYS A 215 -6.36 -5.39 -2.29
C LYS A 215 -5.83 -4.04 -1.81
N LEU A 216 -6.21 -2.94 -2.46
CA LEU A 216 -5.80 -1.59 -2.06
C LEU A 216 -6.41 -1.20 -0.70
N LEU A 217 -7.69 -1.51 -0.49
CA LEU A 217 -8.38 -1.28 0.78
C LEU A 217 -7.73 -2.08 1.92
N TYR A 218 -7.44 -3.36 1.68
CA TYR A 218 -6.76 -4.23 2.64
C TYR A 218 -5.36 -3.72 3.01
N ARG A 219 -4.62 -3.17 2.03
CA ARG A 219 -3.33 -2.53 2.28
C ARG A 219 -3.49 -1.32 3.20
N LEU A 220 -4.46 -0.46 2.92
CA LEU A 220 -4.72 0.74 3.72
C LEU A 220 -5.17 0.43 5.15
N SER A 221 -6.06 -0.56 5.34
CA SER A 221 -6.50 -0.99 6.67
C SER A 221 -5.34 -1.59 7.47
N ASN A 222 -4.52 -2.42 6.85
CA ASN A 222 -3.34 -2.99 7.49
C ASN A 222 -2.36 -1.90 7.93
N ASP A 223 -2.10 -0.91 7.09
CA ASP A 223 -1.17 0.16 7.42
C ASP A 223 -1.70 1.02 8.59
N TYR A 224 -3.00 1.34 8.62
CA TYR A 224 -3.66 1.98 9.76
C TYR A 224 -3.56 1.17 11.06
N THR A 225 -3.98 -0.10 11.02
CA THR A 225 -3.96 -0.99 12.20
C THR A 225 -2.54 -1.25 12.70
N ASN A 226 -1.58 -1.44 11.79
CA ASN A 226 -0.19 -1.66 12.15
C ASN A 226 0.41 -0.40 12.76
N TYR A 227 0.19 0.77 12.16
CA TYR A 227 0.64 2.03 12.74
C TYR A 227 0.13 2.21 14.17
N GLY A 228 -1.19 2.04 14.39
CA GLY A 228 -1.79 2.10 15.73
C GLY A 228 -1.17 1.15 16.75
N LYS A 229 -0.74 -0.04 16.32
CA LYS A 229 -0.04 -1.02 17.19
C LYS A 229 1.42 -0.69 17.45
N THR A 230 2.07 0.04 16.53
CA THR A 230 3.51 0.31 16.56
C THR A 230 3.89 1.73 16.95
N THR A 231 2.94 2.66 17.02
CA THR A 231 3.19 4.08 17.32
C THR A 231 4.09 4.25 18.54
N ALA A 232 5.02 5.22 18.45
CA ALA A 232 6.03 5.47 19.46
C ALA A 232 5.41 5.97 20.77
N ASP A 233 4.26 6.65 20.71
CA ASP A 233 3.50 7.07 21.89
C ASP A 233 2.59 5.91 22.39
N PRO A 234 2.92 5.27 23.53
CA PRO A 234 2.11 4.18 24.07
C PRO A 234 0.70 4.61 24.46
N SER A 235 0.50 5.88 24.81
CA SER A 235 -0.82 6.40 25.19
C SER A 235 -1.78 6.45 24.00
N MET A 236 -1.26 6.59 22.78
CA MET A 236 -2.05 6.60 21.55
C MET A 236 -2.51 5.20 21.11
N ARG A 237 -1.83 4.14 21.58
CA ARG A 237 -2.13 2.75 21.14
C ARG A 237 -3.50 2.25 21.60
N HIS A 238 -3.97 2.75 22.74
CA HIS A 238 -5.21 2.28 23.37
C HIS A 238 -6.45 3.09 22.95
N ILE A 239 -6.27 4.19 22.22
CA ILE A 239 -7.36 5.10 21.83
C ILE A 239 -7.70 5.03 20.34
N ILE A 240 -6.92 4.29 19.53
CA ILE A 240 -7.17 4.18 18.10
C ILE A 240 -8.47 3.39 17.86
N PRO A 241 -9.46 3.94 17.14
CA PRO A 241 -10.70 3.23 16.88
C PRO A 241 -10.48 2.01 15.98
N GLU A 242 -11.24 0.95 16.23
CA GLU A 242 -11.21 -0.27 15.42
C GLU A 242 -11.97 -0.10 14.10
N LEU A 243 -11.54 -0.84 13.08
CA LEU A 243 -12.20 -0.84 11.78
C LEU A 243 -13.31 -1.90 11.74
N PRO A 244 -14.44 -1.62 11.06
CA PRO A 244 -15.49 -2.61 10.85
C PRO A 244 -14.96 -3.83 10.07
N THR A 245 -15.34 -5.03 10.50
CA THR A 245 -14.94 -6.30 9.86
C THR A 245 -16.08 -6.96 9.07
N GLU A 246 -17.33 -6.52 9.28
CA GLU A 246 -18.52 -7.07 8.65
C GLU A 246 -19.24 -6.01 7.82
N LYS A 247 -19.61 -6.36 6.59
CA LYS A 247 -20.35 -5.44 5.72
C LYS A 247 -21.75 -5.21 6.31
N LYS A 248 -22.20 -3.97 6.28
CA LYS A 248 -23.59 -3.65 6.60
C LYS A 248 -24.48 -4.27 5.53
N LYS A 249 -25.46 -5.10 5.92
CA LYS A 249 -26.49 -5.58 5.00
C LYS A 249 -27.23 -4.36 4.45
N GLN A 250 -27.19 -4.15 3.14
CA GLN A 250 -28.09 -3.21 2.49
C GLN A 250 -29.52 -3.74 2.72
N ILE A 251 -30.24 -3.13 3.65
CA ILE A 251 -31.69 -3.23 3.66
C ILE A 251 -32.11 -2.44 2.43
N SER A 252 -32.37 -3.13 1.32
CA SER A 252 -33.06 -2.53 0.21
C SER A 252 -34.37 -1.98 0.78
N SER A 253 -34.48 -0.66 0.82
CA SER A 253 -35.74 0.02 1.06
C SER A 253 -36.65 -0.37 -0.09
N ILE A 254 -37.39 -1.46 0.06
CA ILE A 254 -38.55 -1.77 -0.75
C ILE A 254 -39.49 -0.60 -0.52
N SER A 255 -39.55 0.29 -1.50
CA SER A 255 -40.61 1.26 -1.64
C SER A 255 -41.93 0.52 -1.53
N LYS A 256 -42.63 0.70 -0.41
CA LYS A 256 -44.01 0.26 -0.25
C LYS A 256 -44.85 1.11 -1.20
N GLU A 257 -45.03 0.62 -2.41
CA GLU A 257 -46.08 1.13 -3.27
C GLU A 257 -47.39 0.37 -2.95
N SER A 258 -48.39 1.18 -2.64
CA SER A 258 -49.75 0.81 -2.27
C SER A 258 -50.43 0.00 -3.37
N GLN A 259 -50.99 -1.16 -3.03
CA GLN A 259 -52.26 -1.60 -3.63
C GLN A 259 -53.17 -2.22 -2.56
N ASN A 260 -54.28 -1.52 -2.32
CA ASN A 260 -55.51 -2.05 -1.76
C ASN A 260 -56.15 -3.02 -2.77
N SER A 261 -56.51 -4.22 -2.34
CA SER A 261 -57.81 -4.84 -2.63
C SER A 261 -58.02 -6.10 -1.76
N LEU A 262 -59.29 -6.42 -1.56
CA LEU A 262 -59.91 -7.12 -0.43
C LEU A 262 -60.39 -8.53 -0.85
N SER A 263 -60.52 -9.42 0.16
CA SER A 263 -61.27 -10.72 0.19
C SER A 263 -60.66 -11.94 -0.52
N SER A 264 -60.84 -13.19 -0.11
CA SER A 264 -61.23 -13.89 1.14
C SER A 264 -61.13 -15.41 0.87
N GLU A 265 -60.87 -16.21 1.91
CA GLU A 265 -61.23 -17.65 2.08
C GLU A 265 -60.47 -18.79 1.34
N THR A 266 -59.66 -19.50 2.16
CA THR A 266 -59.51 -20.96 2.43
C THR A 266 -59.36 -22.05 1.32
N PRO A 267 -58.59 -23.13 1.60
CA PRO A 267 -58.04 -24.11 0.63
C PRO A 267 -58.89 -25.40 0.53
N THR A 268 -58.64 -26.27 -0.48
CA THR A 268 -58.76 -27.76 -0.42
C THR A 268 -58.44 -28.44 -1.79
N SER A 269 -57.25 -29.09 -1.85
CA SER A 269 -56.87 -30.45 -2.30
C SER A 269 -57.37 -31.20 -3.58
N VAL A 270 -56.39 -31.95 -4.15
CA VAL A 270 -56.37 -33.28 -4.86
C VAL A 270 -56.68 -33.35 -6.36
N SER A 271 -55.68 -33.76 -7.18
CA SER A 271 -55.60 -35.12 -7.79
C SER A 271 -54.49 -35.25 -8.87
N GLU A 272 -53.69 -36.30 -8.73
CA GLU A 272 -52.66 -36.83 -9.64
C GLU A 272 -53.21 -37.30 -11.01
N ILE A 273 -52.32 -37.50 -12.00
CA ILE A 273 -52.05 -38.80 -12.68
C ILE A 273 -51.04 -38.65 -13.86
N SER A 274 -50.02 -39.53 -13.84
CA SER A 274 -49.18 -40.12 -14.93
C SER A 274 -47.88 -39.47 -15.46
N ASP A 275 -46.77 -40.09 -14.99
CA ASP A 275 -45.36 -40.28 -15.42
C ASP A 275 -45.12 -40.76 -16.89
N PRO A 276 -43.87 -41.06 -17.38
CA PRO A 276 -42.51 -40.98 -16.76
C PRO A 276 -41.41 -40.35 -17.66
N ASP A 277 -40.25 -39.96 -17.09
CA ASP A 277 -38.94 -40.51 -17.49
C ASP A 277 -37.74 -39.74 -16.88
N LEU A 278 -36.68 -40.52 -16.57
CA LEU A 278 -35.30 -40.17 -16.23
C LEU A 278 -34.94 -39.97 -14.74
N MET A 279 -34.60 -41.08 -14.08
CA MET A 279 -33.30 -41.15 -13.39
C MET A 279 -32.84 -42.61 -13.19
N PRO A 280 -31.53 -42.85 -13.30
CA PRO A 280 -30.88 -43.63 -12.27
C PRO A 280 -29.71 -42.82 -11.65
N PRO A 281 -29.53 -42.84 -10.31
CA PRO A 281 -28.32 -42.32 -9.69
C PRO A 281 -27.23 -43.38 -9.76
N SER A 282 -26.05 -43.02 -10.27
CA SER A 282 -24.83 -43.80 -10.11
C SER A 282 -23.79 -43.01 -9.32
N SER A 283 -23.16 -43.72 -8.39
CA SER A 283 -22.40 -43.21 -7.26
C SER A 283 -20.93 -42.88 -7.55
N SER A 284 -20.30 -42.27 -6.54
CA SER A 284 -18.89 -42.40 -6.11
C SER A 284 -17.88 -41.33 -6.58
N ILE A 285 -17.73 -40.29 -5.75
CA ILE A 285 -16.43 -39.64 -5.57
C ILE A 285 -16.03 -39.85 -4.10
N LEU A 286 -15.30 -40.94 -3.89
CA LEU A 286 -14.62 -41.22 -2.64
C LEU A 286 -13.46 -40.23 -2.50
N ASN A 287 -13.71 -39.07 -1.88
CA ASN A 287 -12.65 -38.13 -1.51
C ASN A 287 -11.72 -38.82 -0.51
N LYS A 288 -10.57 -39.28 -1.00
CA LYS A 288 -9.48 -39.80 -0.19
C LYS A 288 -8.92 -38.63 0.63
N LEU A 289 -9.41 -38.43 1.85
CA LEU A 289 -8.84 -37.48 2.80
C LEU A 289 -7.35 -37.79 2.96
N ILE A 290 -6.49 -36.89 2.49
CA ILE A 290 -5.10 -36.87 2.92
C ILE A 290 -5.13 -36.52 4.41
N PRO A 291 -4.55 -37.34 5.31
CA PRO A 291 -4.49 -37.01 6.72
C PRO A 291 -3.68 -35.72 6.86
N ILE A 292 -4.35 -34.65 7.28
CA ILE A 292 -3.78 -33.35 7.68
C ILE A 292 -2.43 -33.48 8.43
N PRO A 293 -2.19 -34.45 9.34
CA PRO A 293 -0.89 -34.60 9.99
C PRO A 293 0.30 -34.89 9.06
N LEU A 294 0.12 -35.53 7.90
CA LEU A 294 1.22 -35.85 6.99
C LEU A 294 1.78 -34.61 6.28
N ILE A 295 0.94 -33.59 6.04
CA ILE A 295 1.37 -32.33 5.44
C ILE A 295 2.29 -31.56 6.39
N PHE A 296 1.98 -31.56 7.70
CA PHE A 296 2.80 -30.90 8.71
C PHE A 296 4.19 -31.52 8.84
N VAL A 297 4.31 -32.85 8.75
CA VAL A 297 5.60 -33.55 8.80
C VAL A 297 6.48 -33.20 7.59
N ALA A 298 5.90 -33.15 6.39
CA ALA A 298 6.63 -32.79 5.18
C ALA A 298 7.17 -31.35 5.22
N ILE A 299 6.37 -30.40 5.73
CA ILE A 299 6.78 -28.99 5.87
C ILE A 299 7.96 -28.85 6.85
N LEU A 300 7.94 -29.56 7.97
CA LEU A 300 9.03 -29.52 8.96
C LEU A 300 10.35 -30.07 8.41
N ILE A 301 10.30 -31.14 7.61
CA ILE A 301 11.49 -31.73 6.97
C ILE A 301 12.09 -30.74 5.95
N LEU A 302 11.25 -30.13 5.10
CA LEU A 302 11.71 -29.14 4.12
C LEU A 302 12.32 -27.90 4.79
N LEU A 303 11.73 -27.41 5.88
CA LEU A 303 12.27 -26.30 6.68
C LEU A 303 13.61 -26.66 7.33
N GLY A 304 13.76 -27.87 7.84
CA GLY A 304 15.03 -28.35 8.42
C GLY A 304 16.17 -28.40 7.39
N ILE A 305 15.88 -28.87 6.17
CA ILE A 305 16.87 -28.91 5.07
C ILE A 305 17.22 -27.49 4.62
N ALA A 306 16.22 -26.62 4.43
CA ALA A 306 16.44 -25.23 4.04
C ALA A 306 17.28 -24.46 5.08
N TYR A 307 16.99 -24.65 6.37
CA TYR A 307 17.74 -24.03 7.46
C TYR A 307 19.22 -24.49 7.49
N LYS A 308 19.47 -25.79 7.28
CA LYS A 308 20.83 -26.35 7.26
C LYS A 308 21.65 -25.86 6.06
N VAL A 309 21.04 -25.74 4.88
CA VAL A 309 21.71 -25.26 3.66
C VAL A 309 21.99 -23.75 3.74
N ASN A 310 21.05 -22.94 4.23
CA ASN A 310 21.24 -21.48 4.33
C ASN A 310 22.27 -21.07 5.40
N ASN A 311 22.42 -21.82 6.50
CA ASN A 311 23.40 -21.50 7.54
C ASN A 311 24.85 -21.51 7.02
N LYS A 312 25.18 -22.42 6.08
CA LYS A 312 26.53 -22.50 5.49
C LYS A 312 26.84 -21.29 4.60
N SER A 313 25.87 -20.85 3.79
CA SER A 313 25.97 -19.66 2.94
C SER A 313 26.01 -18.37 3.75
N ILE A 314 25.17 -18.28 4.79
CA ILE A 314 25.12 -17.14 5.72
C ILE A 314 26.43 -17.02 6.52
N LYS A 315 26.99 -18.13 7.02
CA LYS A 315 28.31 -18.13 7.70
C LYS A 315 29.42 -17.61 6.79
N LYS A 316 29.45 -18.01 5.52
CA LYS A 316 30.44 -17.55 4.54
C LYS A 316 30.30 -16.04 4.25
N TYR A 317 29.08 -15.55 4.11
CA TYR A 317 28.79 -14.12 3.92
C TYR A 317 29.18 -13.27 5.13
N ILE A 318 28.85 -13.73 6.34
CA ILE A 318 29.20 -13.04 7.59
C ILE A 318 30.72 -12.99 7.76
N GLN A 319 31.43 -14.10 7.53
CA GLN A 319 32.89 -14.15 7.63
C GLN A 319 33.59 -13.24 6.62
N HIS A 320 33.07 -13.16 5.39
CA HIS A 320 33.57 -12.23 4.36
C HIS A 320 33.36 -10.75 4.76
N ARG A 321 32.18 -10.41 5.30
CA ARG A 321 31.87 -9.05 5.80
C ARG A 321 32.73 -8.64 6.98
N TYR A 322 32.99 -9.54 7.93
CA TYR A 322 33.90 -9.28 9.05
C TYR A 322 35.34 -9.03 8.59
N SER A 323 35.81 -9.75 7.57
CA SER A 323 37.14 -9.54 6.96
C SER A 323 37.26 -8.15 6.30
N LEU A 324 36.28 -7.75 5.50
CA LEU A 324 36.24 -6.43 4.86
C LEU A 324 36.19 -5.27 5.87
N PHE A 325 35.39 -5.42 6.93
CA PHE A 325 35.29 -4.41 7.98
C PHE A 325 36.60 -4.26 8.76
N ARG A 326 37.29 -5.38 9.04
CA ARG A 326 38.62 -5.36 9.68
C ARG A 326 39.66 -4.67 8.80
N SER A 327 39.62 -4.88 7.49
CA SER A 327 40.56 -4.23 6.55
C SER A 327 40.35 -2.71 6.47
N ARG A 328 39.10 -2.24 6.40
CA ARG A 328 38.76 -0.80 6.39
C ARG A 328 39.16 -0.08 7.69
N LYS A 329 39.01 -0.73 8.86
CA LYS A 329 39.50 -0.16 10.13
C LYS A 329 41.03 -0.04 10.17
N ARG A 330 41.77 -0.94 9.52
CA ARG A 330 43.24 -0.84 9.43
C ARG A 330 43.66 0.32 8.54
N SER A 331 43.02 0.49 7.37
CA SER A 331 43.35 1.61 6.47
C SER A 331 43.05 2.97 7.09
N GLN A 332 41.91 3.13 7.78
CA GLN A 332 41.59 4.38 8.50
C GLN A 332 42.58 4.68 9.64
N LYS A 333 42.98 3.66 10.43
CA LYS A 333 43.99 3.84 11.47
C LYS A 333 45.36 4.21 10.90
N GLN A 334 45.71 3.70 9.72
CA GLN A 334 46.97 4.02 9.07
C GLN A 334 46.97 5.45 8.52
N TYR A 335 45.89 5.87 7.87
CA TYR A 335 45.67 7.25 7.42
C TYR A 335 45.75 8.27 8.58
N LEU A 336 45.11 7.96 9.72
CA LEU A 336 45.18 8.82 10.90
C LEU A 336 46.59 8.90 11.51
N ARG A 337 47.38 7.81 11.46
CA ARG A 337 48.77 7.80 11.94
C ARG A 337 49.72 8.58 11.04
N GLU A 338 49.47 8.59 9.73
CA GLU A 338 50.27 9.36 8.77
C GLU A 338 50.00 10.87 8.90
N ASN A 339 48.75 11.26 9.15
CA ASN A 339 48.39 12.67 9.35
C ASN A 339 48.78 13.25 10.71
N LEU A 340 49.05 12.42 11.72
CA LEU A 340 49.57 12.85 13.03
C LEU A 340 51.11 12.96 13.06
N LYS A 341 51.80 12.54 12.00
CA LYS A 341 53.27 12.61 11.87
C LYS A 341 53.74 13.73 10.94
N ARG A 342 52.81 14.42 10.27
CA ARG A 342 53.02 15.73 9.63
C ARG A 342 52.56 16.81 10.60
#